data_AF-A0A523VN35-F1
#
_entry.id   AF-A0A523VN35-F1
#
_cell.length_a   1.000
_cell.length_b   1.000
_cell.length_c   1.000
_cell.angle_alpha   90.00
_cell.angle_beta   90.00
_cell.angle_gamma   90.00
#
_symmetry.space_group_name_H-M   'P 1'
#
loop_
_entity.id
_entity.type
_entity.pdbx_description
1 polymer ?
#
loop_
_entity_poly.entity_id
_entity_poly.type
_entity_poly.pdbx_seq_one_letter_code
_entity_poly.pdbx_strand_id
1 'polypeptide(L)'
;MMPRSSSRENWIGLLSFGFFIMLFALFFVIVPDYGNKVLDFFKSFQLEEILNNIRILPYPTGSHPEIYQAAMQFCLVFGLFQFFVLALRCYVKSSITKISETISNIVLWLGASYVFNLLLTEGTSWWVNFIGGIIAVLGFSLIARSLIILMFWRRKP
;
A
#
# COMPACT_ATOMS: atom_id res chain seq x y z
N MET A 1 10.00 5.57 -30.31
CA MET A 1 11.34 5.58 -29.69
C MET A 1 11.19 5.23 -28.22
N MET A 2 11.51 3.99 -27.81
CA MET A 2 11.45 3.59 -26.39
C MET A 2 12.70 4.10 -25.67
N PRO A 3 12.58 4.78 -24.51
CA PRO A 3 13.74 5.16 -23.71
C PRO A 3 14.39 3.89 -23.15
N ARG A 4 15.62 3.63 -23.58
CA ARG A 4 16.45 2.51 -23.14
C ARG A 4 16.86 2.79 -21.69
N SER A 5 16.07 2.31 -20.73
CA SER A 5 16.43 2.41 -19.31
C SER A 5 17.77 1.72 -19.08
N SER A 6 18.70 2.41 -18.42
CA SER A 6 20.01 1.82 -18.14
C SER A 6 19.85 0.65 -17.17
N SER A 7 20.67 -0.40 -17.32
CA SER A 7 20.61 -1.62 -16.48
C SER A 7 20.53 -1.29 -14.98
N ARG A 8 21.29 -0.28 -14.52
CA ARG A 8 21.29 0.21 -13.13
C ARG A 8 19.91 0.64 -12.62
N GLU A 9 19.07 1.27 -13.44
CA GLU A 9 17.74 1.71 -13.00
C GLU A 9 16.74 0.57 -12.82
N ASN A 10 16.91 -0.53 -13.58
CA ASN A 10 16.04 -1.70 -13.48
C ASN A 10 16.39 -2.53 -12.24
N TRP A 11 17.68 -2.58 -11.87
CA TRP A 11 18.14 -3.17 -10.62
C TRP A 11 17.55 -2.51 -9.37
N ILE A 12 17.35 -1.18 -9.36
CA ILE A 12 16.69 -0.49 -8.23
C ILE A 12 15.23 -0.94 -8.08
N GLY A 13 14.52 -1.12 -9.20
CA GLY A 13 13.15 -1.66 -9.19
C GLY A 13 13.13 -3.10 -8.65
N LEU A 14 14.05 -3.94 -9.12
CA LEU A 14 14.18 -5.32 -8.66
C LEU A 14 14.52 -5.41 -7.17
N LEU A 15 15.41 -4.54 -6.68
CA LEU A 15 15.75 -4.44 -5.25
C LEU A 15 14.51 -4.13 -4.42
N SER A 16 13.72 -3.15 -4.85
CA SER A 16 12.48 -2.80 -4.16
C SER A 16 11.47 -3.94 -4.16
N PHE A 17 11.35 -4.67 -5.26
CA PHE A 17 10.44 -5.81 -5.37
C PHE A 17 10.92 -7.00 -4.52
N GLY A 18 12.23 -7.28 -4.50
CA GLY A 18 12.83 -8.30 -3.66
C GLY A 18 12.63 -8.00 -2.17
N PHE A 19 12.84 -6.74 -1.76
CA PHE A 19 12.57 -6.31 -0.39
C PHE A 19 11.09 -6.46 -0.02
N PHE A 20 10.17 -6.15 -0.94
CA PHE A 20 8.74 -6.37 -0.74
C PHE A 20 8.42 -7.84 -0.44
N ILE A 21 8.93 -8.77 -1.27
CA ILE A 21 8.72 -10.22 -1.08
C ILE A 21 9.36 -10.70 0.22
N MET A 22 10.59 -10.28 0.50
CA MET A 22 11.30 -10.64 1.73
C MET A 22 10.50 -10.20 2.96
N LEU A 23 10.00 -8.97 2.95
CA LEU A 23 9.22 -8.41 4.05
C LEU A 23 7.88 -9.15 4.17
N PHE A 24 7.22 -9.48 3.06
CA PHE A 24 6.00 -10.27 3.07
C PHE A 24 6.22 -11.66 3.70
N ALA A 25 7.29 -12.35 3.30
CA ALA A 25 7.67 -13.65 3.87
C ALA A 25 8.00 -13.53 5.36
N LEU A 26 8.69 -12.46 5.77
CA LEU A 26 9.02 -12.21 7.17
C LEU A 26 7.76 -12.08 8.03
N PHE A 27 6.76 -11.31 7.59
CA PHE A 27 5.49 -11.17 8.31
C PHE A 27 4.72 -12.49 8.37
N PHE A 28 4.76 -13.30 7.30
CA PHE A 28 4.15 -14.63 7.29
C PHE A 28 4.76 -15.59 8.32
N VAL A 29 6.06 -15.46 8.59
CA VAL A 29 6.78 -16.29 9.59
C VAL A 29 6.63 -15.74 11.01
N ILE A 30 6.64 -14.42 11.20
CA ILE A 30 6.58 -13.80 12.53
C ILE A 30 5.19 -13.94 13.15
N VAL A 31 4.12 -13.81 12.36
CA VAL A 31 2.77 -13.90 12.91
C VAL A 31 2.40 -15.37 13.07
N PRO A 32 2.27 -15.88 14.32
CA PRO A 32 1.97 -17.28 14.53
C PRO A 32 0.59 -17.59 13.97
N ASP A 33 0.52 -18.70 13.26
CA ASP A 33 -0.71 -19.21 12.65
C ASP A 33 -1.40 -18.21 11.70
N TYR A 34 -0.62 -17.36 11.04
CA TYR A 34 -1.13 -16.34 10.13
C TYR A 34 -2.05 -16.91 9.05
N GLY A 35 -1.72 -18.10 8.53
CA GLY A 35 -2.55 -18.78 7.54
C GLY A 35 -3.97 -19.05 8.03
N ASN A 36 -4.11 -19.63 9.23
CA ASN A 36 -5.44 -19.88 9.81
C ASN A 36 -6.15 -18.58 10.17
N LYS A 37 -5.45 -17.58 10.73
CA LYS A 37 -6.04 -16.27 11.02
C LYS A 37 -6.59 -15.60 9.75
N VAL A 38 -5.85 -15.64 8.64
CA VAL A 38 -6.32 -15.12 7.36
C VAL A 38 -7.54 -15.89 6.86
N LEU A 39 -7.53 -17.22 6.95
CA LEU A 39 -8.69 -18.04 6.58
C LEU A 39 -9.91 -17.71 7.45
N ASP A 40 -9.71 -17.54 8.76
CA ASP A 40 -10.78 -17.21 9.71
C ASP A 40 -11.32 -15.81 9.48
N PHE A 41 -10.47 -14.85 9.11
CA PHE A 41 -10.90 -13.54 8.65
C PHE A 41 -11.78 -13.63 7.41
N PHE A 42 -11.37 -14.36 6.38
CA PHE A 42 -12.19 -14.52 5.17
C PHE A 42 -13.50 -15.28 5.43
N LYS A 43 -13.50 -16.25 6.36
CA LYS A 43 -14.71 -16.97 6.79
C LYS A 43 -15.63 -16.13 7.68
N SER A 44 -15.07 -15.15 8.39
CA SER A 44 -15.84 -14.27 9.28
C SER A 44 -16.69 -13.26 8.52
N PHE A 45 -16.52 -13.10 7.20
CA PHE A 45 -17.36 -12.21 6.43
C PHE A 45 -18.81 -12.69 6.40
N GLN A 46 -19.69 -11.90 7.00
CA GLN A 46 -21.13 -12.05 6.89
C GLN A 46 -21.71 -10.85 6.17
N LEU A 47 -22.80 -11.08 5.45
CA LEU A 47 -23.58 -10.02 4.82
C LEU A 47 -24.59 -9.52 5.85
N GLU A 48 -24.37 -8.33 6.40
CA GLU A 48 -25.29 -7.71 7.37
C GLU A 48 -26.30 -6.78 6.66
N GLU A 49 -27.52 -6.71 7.18
CA GLU A 49 -28.60 -5.86 6.65
C GLU A 49 -28.50 -4.45 7.25
N ILE A 50 -27.84 -3.54 6.53
CA ILE A 50 -27.53 -2.19 7.02
C ILE A 50 -28.72 -1.22 6.86
N LEU A 51 -29.64 -1.47 5.91
CA LEU A 51 -30.84 -0.63 5.70
C LEU A 51 -31.87 -1.36 4.82
N ASN A 52 -33.15 -1.34 5.19
CA ASN A 52 -34.33 -1.68 4.37
C ASN A 52 -34.02 -2.45 3.06
N ASN A 53 -33.69 -3.74 3.18
CA ASN A 53 -33.56 -4.67 2.04
C ASN A 53 -32.40 -4.44 1.05
N ILE A 54 -31.41 -3.60 1.36
CA ILE A 54 -30.22 -3.42 0.49
C ILE A 54 -28.96 -4.00 1.15
N ARG A 55 -28.59 -5.21 0.74
CA ARG A 55 -27.37 -5.94 1.16
C ARG A 55 -26.20 -5.54 0.26
N ILE A 56 -25.35 -4.60 0.67
CA ILE A 56 -24.34 -4.05 -0.26
C ILE A 56 -22.89 -4.46 0.09
N LEU A 57 -22.52 -4.66 1.36
CA LEU A 57 -21.11 -4.87 1.71
C LEU A 57 -20.91 -6.02 2.73
N PRO A 58 -20.03 -7.00 2.43
CA PRO A 58 -19.64 -8.02 3.39
C PRO A 58 -18.80 -7.38 4.52
N TYR A 59 -19.14 -7.72 5.75
CA TYR A 59 -18.53 -7.20 6.98
C TYR A 59 -17.92 -8.36 7.77
N PRO A 60 -16.69 -8.23 8.31
CA PRO A 60 -16.09 -9.27 9.12
C PRO A 60 -16.74 -9.32 10.52
N THR A 61 -17.43 -10.41 10.83
CA THR A 61 -18.01 -10.67 12.15
C THR A 61 -16.91 -11.08 13.13
N GLY A 62 -16.23 -10.09 13.71
CA GLY A 62 -15.16 -10.29 14.68
C GLY A 62 -13.95 -9.38 14.43
N SER A 63 -13.34 -8.91 15.51
CA SER A 63 -12.09 -8.15 15.41
C SER A 63 -10.93 -9.11 15.20
N HIS A 64 -10.21 -8.96 14.08
CA HIS A 64 -8.96 -9.67 13.78
C HIS A 64 -7.78 -8.69 13.84
N PRO A 65 -7.49 -8.10 15.02
CA PRO A 65 -6.55 -7.01 15.16
C PRO A 65 -5.14 -7.41 14.72
N GLU A 66 -4.75 -8.68 14.85
CA GLU A 66 -3.42 -9.14 14.46
C GLU A 66 -3.20 -9.03 12.95
N ILE A 67 -4.23 -9.23 12.13
CA ILE A 67 -4.14 -9.13 10.67
C ILE A 67 -4.02 -7.67 10.26
N TYR A 68 -4.85 -6.81 10.82
CA TYR A 68 -4.81 -5.38 10.54
C TYR A 68 -3.50 -4.75 11.03
N GLN A 69 -2.99 -5.21 12.19
CA GLN A 69 -1.71 -4.76 12.74
C GLN A 69 -0.54 -5.24 11.89
N ALA A 70 -0.53 -6.49 11.45
CA ALA A 70 0.48 -6.99 10.53
C ALA A 70 0.47 -6.20 9.21
N ALA A 71 -0.71 -5.96 8.64
CA ALA A 71 -0.86 -5.17 7.42
C ALA A 71 -0.42 -3.72 7.59
N MET A 72 -0.78 -3.09 8.72
CA MET A 72 -0.33 -1.74 9.09
C MET A 72 1.19 -1.67 9.15
N GLN A 73 1.82 -2.55 9.93
CA GLN A 73 3.28 -2.57 10.12
C GLN A 73 4.00 -2.87 8.80
N PHE A 74 3.48 -3.80 7.99
CA PHE A 74 3.98 -4.07 6.65
C PHE A 74 4.00 -2.79 5.80
N CYS A 75 2.87 -2.11 5.72
CA CYS A 75 2.71 -0.88 4.95
C CYS A 75 3.65 0.23 5.45
N LEU A 76 3.80 0.37 6.78
CA LEU A 76 4.69 1.34 7.40
C LEU A 76 6.16 1.07 7.04
N VAL A 77 6.65 -0.16 7.28
CA VAL A 77 8.06 -0.50 7.05
C VAL A 77 8.40 -0.43 5.57
N PHE A 78 7.52 -0.94 4.70
CA PHE A 78 7.74 -0.86 3.25
C PHE A 78 7.67 0.59 2.75
N GLY A 79 6.72 1.39 3.23
CA GLY A 79 6.62 2.81 2.92
C GLY A 79 7.87 3.60 3.35
N LEU A 80 8.42 3.30 4.52
CA LEU A 80 9.69 3.87 4.98
C LEU A 80 10.87 3.43 4.09
N PHE A 81 10.91 2.16 3.70
CA PHE A 81 11.92 1.65 2.78
C PHE A 81 11.90 2.37 1.42
N GLN A 82 10.72 2.77 0.92
CA GLN A 82 10.61 3.53 -0.32
C GLN A 82 11.32 4.89 -0.28
N PHE A 83 11.54 5.51 0.89
CA PHE A 83 12.39 6.70 0.98
C PHE A 83 13.86 6.40 0.65
N PHE A 84 14.37 5.24 1.08
CA PHE A 84 15.72 4.79 0.71
C PHE A 84 15.82 4.53 -0.80
N VAL A 85 14.79 3.89 -1.38
CA VAL A 85 14.70 3.68 -2.84
C VAL A 85 14.67 5.02 -3.57
N LEU A 86 13.91 5.99 -3.07
CA LEU A 86 13.83 7.34 -3.64
C LEU A 86 15.19 8.04 -3.61
N ALA A 87 15.89 8.00 -2.47
CA ALA A 87 17.23 8.56 -2.33
C ALA A 87 18.21 7.93 -3.33
N LEU A 88 18.17 6.60 -3.50
CA LEU A 88 19.00 5.89 -4.47
C LEU A 88 18.66 6.29 -5.92
N ARG A 89 17.38 6.46 -6.24
CA ARG A 89 16.95 6.92 -7.56
C ARG A 89 17.42 8.35 -7.86
N CYS A 90 17.40 9.24 -6.87
CA CYS A 90 17.94 10.59 -6.98
C CYS A 90 19.46 10.57 -7.18
N TYR A 91 20.19 9.72 -6.45
CA TYR A 91 21.64 9.56 -6.59
C TYR A 91 22.05 9.09 -7.99
N VAL A 92 21.34 8.12 -8.56
CA VAL A 92 21.61 7.58 -9.90
C VAL A 92 21.03 8.48 -11.01
N LYS A 93 20.41 9.63 -10.66
CA LYS A 93 19.72 10.54 -11.60
C LYS A 93 18.69 9.81 -12.48
N SER A 94 17.89 8.94 -11.86
CA SER A 94 16.82 8.21 -12.54
C SER A 94 15.81 9.16 -13.19
N SER A 95 15.12 8.68 -14.21
CA SER A 95 14.07 9.47 -14.87
C SER A 95 12.99 9.98 -13.89
N ILE A 96 12.47 11.18 -14.17
CA ILE A 96 11.37 11.81 -13.41
C ILE A 96 10.18 10.87 -13.27
N THR A 97 9.87 10.10 -14.30
CA THR A 97 8.79 9.09 -14.26
C THR A 97 9.02 8.07 -13.15
N LYS A 98 10.24 7.52 -13.00
CA LYS A 98 10.57 6.54 -11.95
C LYS A 98 10.59 7.16 -10.55
N ILE A 99 11.02 8.41 -10.44
CA ILE A 99 10.97 9.19 -9.19
C ILE A 99 9.50 9.41 -8.77
N SER A 100 8.65 9.86 -9.69
CA SER A 100 7.21 10.07 -9.43
C SER A 100 6.49 8.81 -8.99
N GLU A 101 6.86 7.66 -9.57
CA GLU A 101 6.31 6.35 -9.21
C GLU A 101 6.72 5.92 -7.81
N THR A 102 7.96 6.22 -7.40
CA THR A 102 8.43 5.93 -6.04
C THR A 102 7.74 6.82 -5.01
N ILE A 103 7.53 8.10 -5.33
CA ILE A 103 6.79 9.03 -4.46
C ILE A 103 5.33 8.60 -4.32
N SER A 104 4.68 8.23 -5.43
CA SER A 104 3.34 7.65 -5.45
C SER A 104 3.26 6.42 -4.55
N ASN A 105 4.24 5.51 -4.62
CA ASN A 105 4.31 4.35 -3.74
C ASN A 105 4.46 4.74 -2.26
N ILE A 106 5.29 5.73 -1.92
CA ILE A 106 5.41 6.24 -0.54
C ILE A 106 4.05 6.70 -0.02
N VAL A 107 3.35 7.54 -0.79
CA VAL A 107 2.02 8.06 -0.41
C VAL A 107 1.03 6.91 -0.23
N LEU A 108 1.04 5.93 -1.13
CA LEU A 108 0.16 4.77 -1.06
C LEU A 108 0.41 3.93 0.20
N TRP A 109 1.66 3.52 0.43
CA TRP A 109 1.99 2.62 1.53
C TRP A 109 1.84 3.29 2.90
N LEU A 110 2.27 4.55 3.05
CA LEU A 110 2.07 5.27 4.30
C LEU A 110 0.60 5.63 4.53
N GLY A 111 -0.12 6.03 3.50
CA GLY A 111 -1.56 6.28 3.59
C GLY A 111 -2.33 5.03 3.96
N ALA A 112 -1.99 3.88 3.37
CA ALA A 112 -2.59 2.59 3.73
C ALA A 112 -2.30 2.24 5.19
N SER A 113 -1.06 2.43 5.65
CA SER A 113 -0.70 2.23 7.07
C SER A 113 -1.57 3.09 7.99
N TYR A 114 -1.82 4.36 7.65
CA TYR A 114 -2.69 5.22 8.43
C TYR A 114 -4.13 4.72 8.47
N VAL A 115 -4.68 4.31 7.32
CA VAL A 115 -6.04 3.78 7.23
C VAL A 115 -6.20 2.45 7.99
N PHE A 116 -5.20 1.57 7.97
CA PHE A 116 -5.19 0.37 8.83
C PHE A 116 -5.11 0.71 10.32
N ASN A 117 -4.37 1.75 10.71
CA ASN A 117 -4.33 2.21 12.09
C ASN A 117 -5.69 2.74 12.58
N LEU A 118 -6.43 3.45 11.73
CA LEU A 118 -7.79 3.85 12.03
C LEU A 118 -8.71 2.63 12.21
N LEU A 119 -8.61 1.62 11.34
CA LEU A 119 -9.39 0.38 11.49
C LEU A 119 -9.06 -0.37 12.80
N LEU A 120 -7.80 -0.35 13.23
CA LEU A 120 -7.38 -0.93 14.52
C LEU A 120 -7.94 -0.18 15.73
N THR A 121 -8.04 1.15 15.62
CA THR A 121 -8.43 2.03 16.73
C THR A 121 -9.95 2.07 16.88
N GLU A 122 -10.67 2.24 15.76
CA GLU A 122 -12.13 2.35 15.73
C GLU A 122 -12.83 0.97 15.67
N GLY A 123 -12.07 -0.09 15.37
CA GLY A 123 -12.57 -1.45 15.24
C GLY A 123 -13.37 -1.68 13.97
N THR A 124 -14.11 -2.79 13.95
CA THR A 124 -14.79 -3.27 12.75
C THR A 124 -15.94 -2.35 12.32
N SER A 125 -16.54 -1.55 13.21
CA SER A 125 -17.60 -0.56 12.85
C SER A 125 -17.17 0.41 11.75
N TRP A 126 -15.86 0.68 11.65
CA TRP A 126 -15.26 1.56 10.65
C TRP A 126 -14.97 0.88 9.31
N TRP A 127 -15.37 -0.38 9.11
CA TRP A 127 -15.02 -1.19 7.94
C TRP A 127 -15.38 -0.54 6.59
N VAL A 128 -16.57 0.06 6.48
CA VAL A 128 -16.99 0.75 5.24
C VAL A 128 -16.10 1.96 4.95
N ASN A 129 -15.79 2.74 5.99
CA ASN A 129 -14.90 3.89 5.89
C ASN A 129 -13.45 3.48 5.63
N PHE A 130 -13.02 2.31 6.13
CA PHE A 130 -11.73 1.72 5.81
C PHE A 130 -11.59 1.44 4.31
N ILE A 131 -12.58 0.78 3.69
CA ILE A 131 -12.57 0.54 2.24
C ILE A 131 -12.52 1.86 1.47
N GLY A 132 -13.37 2.83 1.85
CA GLY A 132 -13.36 4.17 1.28
C GLY A 132 -12.01 4.88 1.45
N GLY A 133 -11.37 4.73 2.61
CA GLY A 133 -10.05 5.26 2.92
C GLY A 133 -8.95 4.68 2.04
N ILE A 134 -8.94 3.37 1.81
CA ILE A 134 -7.98 2.72 0.90
C ILE A 134 -8.17 3.23 -0.53
N ILE A 135 -9.41 3.34 -1.01
CA ILE A 135 -9.72 3.90 -2.34
C ILE A 135 -9.26 5.36 -2.44
N ALA A 136 -9.51 6.16 -1.41
CA ALA A 136 -9.07 7.55 -1.37
C ALA A 136 -7.55 7.66 -1.44
N VAL A 137 -6.81 6.87 -0.65
CA VAL A 137 -5.33 6.83 -0.66
C VAL A 137 -4.80 6.41 -2.04
N LEU A 138 -5.42 5.41 -2.68
CA LEU A 138 -5.08 5.03 -4.05
C LEU A 138 -5.27 6.20 -5.03
N GLY A 139 -6.40 6.90 -4.94
CA GLY A 139 -6.67 8.10 -5.73
C GLY A 139 -5.62 9.20 -5.50
N PHE A 140 -5.32 9.53 -4.24
CA PHE A 140 -4.30 10.50 -3.88
C PHE A 140 -2.91 10.13 -4.41
N SER A 141 -2.56 8.85 -4.35
CA SER A 141 -1.29 8.35 -4.89
C SER A 141 -1.19 8.58 -6.41
N LEU A 142 -2.25 8.28 -7.17
CA LEU A 142 -2.31 8.50 -8.61
C LEU A 142 -2.24 9.99 -8.98
N ILE A 143 -2.93 10.85 -8.21
CA ILE A 143 -2.89 12.30 -8.38
C ILE A 143 -1.47 12.83 -8.11
N ALA A 144 -0.84 12.40 -7.02
CA ALA A 144 0.52 12.79 -6.67
C ALA A 144 1.50 12.44 -7.80
N ARG A 145 1.41 11.22 -8.36
CA ARG A 145 2.21 10.80 -9.52
C ARG A 145 2.00 11.73 -10.71
N SER A 146 0.74 11.99 -11.05
CA SER A 146 0.36 12.77 -12.22
C SER A 146 0.84 14.22 -12.11
N LEU A 147 0.71 14.84 -10.94
CA LEU A 147 1.19 16.20 -10.68
C LEU A 147 2.71 16.32 -10.82
N ILE A 148 3.47 15.37 -10.29
CA ILE A 148 4.93 15.37 -10.40
C ILE A 148 5.35 15.25 -11.86
N ILE A 149 4.75 14.32 -12.60
CA ILE A 149 5.03 14.18 -14.03
C ILE A 149 4.71 15.49 -14.75
N LEU A 150 3.53 16.08 -14.54
CA LEU A 150 3.13 17.32 -15.19
C LEU A 150 4.08 18.49 -14.89
N MET A 151 4.48 18.65 -13.62
CA MET A 151 5.34 19.74 -13.17
C MET A 151 6.74 19.65 -13.79
N PHE A 152 7.27 18.45 -13.94
CA PHE A 152 8.65 18.23 -14.39
C PHE A 152 8.77 17.82 -15.87
N TRP A 153 7.67 17.45 -16.54
CA TRP A 153 7.65 17.14 -17.98
C TRP A 153 8.00 18.35 -18.85
N ARG A 154 7.70 19.57 -18.37
CA ARG A 154 7.94 20.82 -19.11
C ARG A 154 9.38 21.35 -19.01
N ARG A 155 10.31 20.63 -18.37
CA ARG A 155 11.75 20.95 -18.35
C ARG A 155 12.53 19.99 -19.25
N LYS A 156 12.42 20.19 -20.56
CA LYS A 156 13.51 19.87 -21.50
C LYS A 156 13.79 21.14 -22.32
N PRO A 157 14.99 21.75 -22.22
CA PRO A 157 15.47 22.63 -23.29
C PRO A 157 15.67 21.83 -24.58
#